data_AF-A0A958Z890-F1
#
_entry.id   AF-A0A958Z890-F1
#
_cell.length_a   1.000
_cell.length_b   1.000
_cell.length_c   1.000
_cell.angle_alpha   90.00
_cell.angle_beta   90.00
_cell.angle_gamma   90.00
#
_symmetry.space_group_name_H-M   'P 1'
#
loop_
_entity.id
_entity.type
_entity.pdbx_description
1 polymer ?
#
loop_
_entity_poly.entity_id
_entity_poly.type
_entity_poly.pdbx_seq_one_letter_code
_entity_poly.pdbx_strand_id
1 'polypeptide(L)'
;ITPSDIEKATDLTQRIIACQEFGIFCRLMDEHEDFIGHILKVKPVKERLFPDFSGSIKSLGGWGGDFILVASKDHPKAYFKSKGFETIIPYAEMTLN
;
A
#
# COMPACT_ATOMS: atom_id res chain seq x y z
N ILE A 1 6.61 -8.85 -17.91
CA ILE A 1 5.67 -7.72 -18.03
C ILE A 1 5.09 -7.75 -19.43
N THR A 2 3.78 -7.94 -19.53
CA THR A 2 3.00 -8.04 -20.76
C THR A 2 1.96 -6.92 -20.84
N PRO A 3 1.33 -6.66 -21.99
CA PRO A 3 0.21 -5.70 -22.08
C PRO A 3 -0.92 -6.00 -21.09
N SER A 4 -1.25 -7.28 -20.90
CA SER A 4 -2.26 -7.72 -19.94
C SER A 4 -1.86 -7.40 -18.48
N ASP A 5 -0.58 -7.46 -18.15
CA ASP A 5 -0.09 -7.06 -16.82
C ASP A 5 -0.37 -5.56 -16.56
N ILE A 6 -0.15 -4.73 -17.58
CA ILE A 6 -0.37 -3.29 -17.51
C ILE A 6 -1.86 -2.98 -17.39
N GLU A 7 -2.71 -3.67 -18.17
CA GLU A 7 -4.16 -3.53 -18.10
C GLU A 7 -4.69 -3.88 -16.71
N LYS A 8 -4.21 -4.99 -16.12
CA LYS A 8 -4.65 -5.40 -14.77
C LYS A 8 -4.16 -4.45 -13.68
N ALA A 9 -2.92 -3.95 -13.75
CA ALA A 9 -2.44 -2.93 -12.82
C ALA A 9 -3.27 -1.64 -12.92
N THR A 10 -3.65 -1.27 -14.15
CA THR A 10 -4.49 -0.11 -14.43
C THR A 10 -5.88 -0.29 -13.86
N ASP A 11 -6.54 -1.44 -14.09
CA ASP A 11 -7.86 -1.76 -13.52
C ASP A 11 -7.87 -1.66 -11.99
N LEU A 12 -6.89 -2.28 -11.33
CA LEU A 12 -6.76 -2.22 -9.87
C LEU A 12 -6.59 -0.78 -9.39
N THR A 13 -5.78 0.02 -10.09
CA THR A 13 -5.59 1.43 -9.77
C THR A 13 -6.90 2.23 -9.91
N GLN A 14 -7.66 2.03 -11.00
CA GLN A 14 -8.93 2.71 -11.21
C GLN A 14 -9.96 2.33 -10.15
N ARG A 15 -10.00 1.05 -9.76
CA ARG A 15 -10.88 0.55 -8.68
C ARG A 15 -10.50 1.16 -7.33
N ILE A 16 -9.20 1.32 -7.03
CA ILE A 16 -8.73 2.01 -5.81
C ILE A 16 -9.22 3.46 -5.81
N ILE A 17 -9.05 4.18 -6.92
CA ILE A 17 -9.46 5.60 -7.06
C ILE A 17 -10.97 5.76 -6.86
N ALA A 18 -11.78 4.87 -7.44
CA ALA A 18 -13.23 4.94 -7.34
C ALA A 18 -13.80 4.44 -5.99
N CYS A 19 -12.96 3.85 -5.13
CA CYS A 19 -13.42 3.22 -3.90
C CYS A 19 -13.81 4.25 -2.83
N GLN A 20 -14.99 4.08 -2.25
CA GLN A 20 -15.49 4.92 -1.14
C GLN A 20 -15.66 4.15 0.18
N GLU A 21 -15.40 2.84 0.18
CA GLU A 21 -15.51 2.01 1.37
C GLU A 21 -14.13 1.57 1.87
N PHE A 22 -13.81 1.89 3.12
CA PHE A 22 -12.50 1.62 3.71
C PHE A 22 -12.07 0.14 3.63
N GLY A 23 -12.99 -0.79 3.90
CA GLY A 23 -12.69 -2.23 3.82
C GLY A 23 -12.35 -2.69 2.41
N ILE A 24 -13.08 -2.19 1.41
CA ILE A 24 -12.80 -2.47 0.00
C ILE A 24 -11.47 -1.84 -0.42
N PHE A 25 -11.20 -0.60 0.01
CA PHE A 25 -9.94 0.10 -0.27
C PHE A 25 -8.73 -0.70 0.24
N CYS A 26 -8.78 -1.17 1.49
CA CYS A 26 -7.75 -2.02 2.09
C CYS A 26 -7.51 -3.28 1.25
N ARG A 27 -8.58 -4.00 0.88
CA ARG A 27 -8.49 -5.21 0.04
C ARG A 27 -7.88 -4.92 -1.32
N LEU A 28 -8.26 -3.82 -1.97
CA LEU A 28 -7.72 -3.42 -3.27
C LEU A 28 -6.25 -3.02 -3.18
N MET A 29 -5.82 -2.40 -2.07
CA MET A 29 -4.41 -2.12 -1.83
C MET A 29 -3.58 -3.40 -1.75
N ASP A 30 -4.05 -4.38 -0.98
CA ASP A 30 -3.37 -5.67 -0.82
C ASP A 30 -3.33 -6.43 -2.16
N GLU A 31 -4.46 -6.50 -2.88
CA GLU A 31 -4.53 -7.13 -4.22
C GLU A 31 -3.56 -6.46 -5.22
N HIS A 32 -3.44 -5.14 -5.15
CA HIS A 32 -2.49 -4.39 -5.99
C HIS A 32 -1.03 -4.65 -5.60
N GLU A 33 -0.70 -4.67 -4.31
CA GLU A 33 0.67 -4.97 -3.85
C GLU A 33 1.07 -6.39 -4.24
N ASP A 34 0.19 -7.37 -4.03
CA ASP A 34 0.43 -8.77 -4.38
C ASP A 34 0.64 -8.95 -5.88
N PHE A 35 -0.18 -8.29 -6.69
CA PHE A 35 -0.08 -8.36 -8.15
C PHE A 35 1.24 -7.77 -8.66
N ILE A 36 1.62 -6.58 -8.18
CA ILE A 36 2.89 -5.94 -8.54
C ILE A 36 4.07 -6.77 -8.02
N GLY A 37 3.98 -7.29 -6.79
CA GLY A 37 4.98 -8.19 -6.21
C GLY A 37 5.18 -9.45 -7.06
N HIS A 38 4.09 -10.04 -7.55
CA HIS A 38 4.14 -11.20 -8.45
C HIS A 38 4.85 -10.90 -9.77
N ILE A 39 4.59 -9.73 -10.36
CA ILE A 39 5.23 -9.29 -11.61
C ILE A 39 6.72 -9.07 -11.40
N LEU A 40 7.08 -8.38 -10.32
CA LEU A 40 8.45 -7.99 -10.00
C LEU A 40 9.26 -9.09 -9.29
N LYS A 41 8.62 -10.21 -8.93
CA LYS A 41 9.20 -11.29 -8.12
C LYS A 41 9.74 -10.83 -6.76
N VAL A 42 9.04 -9.88 -6.14
CA VAL A 42 9.31 -9.38 -4.80
C VAL A 42 8.17 -9.73 -3.86
N LYS A 43 8.48 -10.03 -2.61
CA LYS A 43 7.45 -10.23 -1.58
C LYS A 43 6.81 -8.89 -1.22
N PRO A 44 5.49 -8.86 -0.96
CA PRO A 44 4.80 -7.68 -0.44
C PRO A 44 5.53 -7.09 0.77
N VAL A 45 5.57 -5.76 0.87
CA VAL A 45 6.29 -5.08 1.96
C VAL A 45 5.73 -5.44 3.34
N LYS A 46 4.41 -5.65 3.44
CA LYS A 46 3.76 -6.11 4.68
C LYS A 46 4.33 -7.44 5.14
N GLU A 47 4.37 -8.44 4.25
CA GLU A 47 4.90 -9.77 4.59
C GLU A 47 6.37 -9.74 5.00
N ARG A 48 7.17 -8.89 4.34
CA ARG A 48 8.62 -8.83 4.56
C ARG A 48 9.00 -8.08 5.84
N LEU A 49 8.30 -6.99 6.18
CA LEU A 49 8.71 -6.06 7.24
C LEU A 49 7.69 -5.91 8.37
N PHE A 50 6.41 -6.17 8.11
CA PHE A 50 5.31 -5.87 9.04
C PHE A 50 4.26 -7.00 9.10
N PRO A 51 4.68 -8.28 9.24
CA PRO A 51 3.75 -9.41 9.20
C PRO A 51 2.72 -9.37 10.35
N ASP A 52 3.04 -8.67 11.44
CA ASP A 52 2.21 -8.47 12.63
C ASP A 52 1.31 -7.22 12.57
N PHE A 53 1.36 -6.43 11.50
CA PHE A 53 0.58 -5.20 11.42
C PHE A 53 -0.89 -5.45 11.09
N SER A 54 -1.78 -4.92 11.94
CA SER A 54 -3.23 -4.95 11.74
C SER A 54 -3.72 -3.80 10.85
N GLY A 55 -3.52 -3.95 9.54
CA GLY A 55 -3.96 -3.03 8.50
C GLY A 55 -3.42 -3.45 7.13
N SER A 56 -3.66 -2.64 6.10
CA SER A 56 -3.13 -2.89 4.75
C SER A 56 -1.94 -1.98 4.47
N ILE A 57 -0.92 -2.52 3.81
CA ILE A 57 0.30 -1.79 3.47
C ILE A 57 0.66 -2.11 2.03
N LYS A 58 0.91 -1.06 1.24
CA LYS A 58 1.49 -1.18 -0.09
C LYS A 58 2.69 -0.27 -0.26
N SER A 59 3.54 -0.57 -1.23
CA SER A 59 4.67 0.27 -1.61
C SER A 59 4.18 1.57 -2.27
N LEU A 60 4.83 2.70 -2.00
CA LEU A 60 4.53 4.02 -2.59
C LEU A 60 5.79 4.61 -3.23
N GLY A 61 5.74 4.85 -4.55
CA GLY A 61 6.87 5.34 -5.35
C GLY A 61 7.45 4.29 -6.32
N GLY A 62 8.55 4.64 -6.98
CA GLY A 62 9.27 3.75 -7.91
C GLY A 62 10.36 2.90 -7.23
N TRP A 63 10.82 1.85 -7.91
CA TRP A 63 12.02 1.06 -7.58
C TRP A 63 12.11 0.46 -6.16
N GLY A 64 10.97 0.08 -5.57
CA GLY A 64 10.92 -0.52 -4.23
C GLY A 64 10.52 0.43 -3.11
N GLY A 65 10.26 1.71 -3.46
CA GLY A 65 9.52 2.67 -2.65
C GLY A 65 10.31 3.24 -1.48
N ASP A 66 10.55 4.55 -1.51
CA ASP A 66 11.07 5.28 -0.34
C ASP A 66 10.04 5.36 0.80
N PHE A 67 8.75 5.21 0.46
CA PHE A 67 7.64 5.25 1.38
C PHE A 67 6.72 4.03 1.22
N ILE A 68 5.97 3.75 2.28
CA ILE A 68 4.83 2.83 2.27
C ILE A 68 3.55 3.62 2.47
N LEU A 69 2.48 3.22 1.79
CA LEU A 69 1.14 3.67 2.12
C LEU A 69 0.52 2.69 3.10
N VAL A 70 -0.01 3.21 4.20
CA VAL A 70 -0.65 2.42 5.26
C VAL A 70 -2.11 2.83 5.41
N ALA A 71 -2.99 1.83 5.45
CA ALA A 71 -4.40 1.98 5.81
C ALA A 71 -4.72 1.12 7.03
N SER A 72 -5.19 1.74 8.11
CA SER A 72 -5.59 1.07 9.35
C SER A 72 -6.75 1.81 10.02
N LYS A 73 -7.57 1.08 10.79
CA LYS A 73 -8.62 1.68 11.62
C LYS A 73 -8.03 2.41 12.82
N ASP A 74 -7.00 1.81 13.42
CA ASP A 74 -6.30 2.37 14.57
C ASP A 74 -5.11 3.21 14.10
N HIS A 75 -4.77 4.22 14.90
CA HIS A 75 -3.68 5.14 14.57
C HIS A 75 -2.31 4.44 14.67
N PRO A 76 -1.57 4.23 13.56
CA PRO A 76 -0.50 3.23 13.55
C PRO A 76 0.87 3.78 13.97
N LYS A 77 0.95 5.05 14.37
CA LYS A 77 2.21 5.75 14.64
C LYS A 77 3.09 5.08 15.69
N ALA A 78 2.51 4.57 16.78
CA ALA A 78 3.27 3.89 17.82
C ALA A 78 3.93 2.60 17.29
N TYR A 79 3.21 1.85 16.45
CA TYR A 79 3.72 0.64 15.83
C TYR A 79 4.90 0.92 14.89
N PHE A 80 4.79 1.91 14.00
CA PHE A 80 5.87 2.21 13.06
C PHE A 80 7.10 2.83 13.74
N LYS A 81 6.90 3.70 14.74
CA LYS A 81 8.01 4.24 15.54
C LYS A 81 8.75 3.14 16.30
N SER A 82 8.05 2.18 16.90
CA SER A 82 8.71 1.07 17.61
C SER A 82 9.54 0.16 16.68
N LYS A 83 9.25 0.17 15.38
CA LYS A 83 10.00 -0.52 14.33
C LYS A 83 11.09 0.36 13.68
N GLY A 84 11.31 1.58 14.18
CA GLY A 84 12.37 2.51 13.71
C GLY A 84 11.97 3.45 12.56
N PHE A 85 10.68 3.54 12.22
CA PHE A 85 10.18 4.43 11.16
C PHE A 85 9.65 5.73 11.78
N GLU A 86 10.48 6.78 11.73
CA GLU A 86 10.16 8.07 12.37
C GLU A 86 9.33 9.01 11.50
N THR A 87 9.51 8.95 10.18
CA THR A 87 8.81 9.78 9.21
C THR A 87 7.44 9.18 8.92
N ILE A 88 6.39 9.78 9.49
CA ILE A 88 5.00 9.35 9.33
C ILE A 88 4.20 10.58 8.94
N ILE A 89 3.72 10.59 7.69
CA ILE A 89 3.00 11.71 7.08
C ILE A 89 1.51 11.32 6.99
N PRO A 90 0.61 11.99 7.73
CA PRO A 90 -0.82 11.79 7.57
C PRO A 90 -1.29 12.14 6.15
N TYR A 91 -2.21 11.36 5.59
CA TYR A 91 -2.72 11.61 4.24
C TYR A 91 -3.28 13.04 4.06
N ALA A 92 -3.94 13.57 5.09
CA ALA A 92 -4.49 14.93 5.07
C ALA A 92 -3.43 16.04 4.90
N GLU A 93 -2.16 15.77 5.18
CA GLU A 93 -1.05 16.71 4.94
C GLU A 93 -0.50 16.60 3.50
N MET A 94 -0.86 15.55 2.76
CA MET A 94 -0.42 15.31 1.38
C MET A 94 -1.42 15.80 0.33
N THR A 95 -2.64 16.15 0.74
CA THR A 95 -3.69 16.63 -0.15
C THR A 95 -3.77 18.15 -0.15
N LEU A 96 -3.84 18.75 -1.34
CA LEU A 96 -4.21 20.16 -1.50
C LEU A 96 -5.74 20.24 -1.37
N ASN A 97 -6.20 20.87 -0.28
CA ASN A 97 -7.62 21.20 -0.09
C ASN A 97 -8.00 22.46 -0.85
#